data_AF-A0A9D9W2E0-F1
#
_entry.id   AF-A0A9D9W2E0-F1
#
_cell.length_a   1.000
_cell.length_b   1.000
_cell.length_c   1.000
_cell.angle_alpha   90.00
_cell.angle_beta   90.00
_cell.angle_gamma   90.00
#
_symmetry.space_group_name_H-M   'P 1'
#
loop_
_entity.id
_entity.type
_entity.pdbx_description
1 polymer ?
#
loop_
_entity_poly.entity_id
_entity_poly.type
_entity_poly.pdbx_seq_one_letter_code
_entity_poly.pdbx_strand_id
1 'polypeptide(L)' 'MKEGNLIEVKSFEFAVRIVRLYKYLIESMREFVLSKQVLRSGTSIGAKGNTRNRILAKAYERIRFSYLGCVQ' A
#
# COMPACT_ATOMS: atom_id res chain seq x y z
N MET A 1 -14.94 -20.71 16.09
CA MET A 1 -13.91 -19.76 15.60
C MET A 1 -14.62 -18.78 14.68
N LYS A 2 -14.51 -17.46 14.89
CA LYS A 2 -15.10 -16.48 13.96
C LYS A 2 -14.44 -16.68 12.61
N GLU A 3 -15.21 -17.13 11.61
CA GLU A 3 -14.78 -17.12 10.21
C GLU A 3 -14.34 -15.69 9.89
N GLY A 4 -13.02 -15.48 9.78
CA GLY A 4 -12.49 -14.17 9.45
C GLY A 4 -13.12 -13.72 8.15
N ASN A 5 -13.74 -12.54 8.13
CA ASN A 5 -14.40 -11.99 6.96
C ASN A 5 -13.52 -12.23 5.72
N LEU A 6 -13.99 -13.04 4.77
CA LEU A 6 -13.25 -13.37 3.55
C LEU A 6 -12.84 -12.10 2.79
N ILE A 7 -13.67 -11.07 2.91
CA ILE A 7 -13.44 -9.72 2.40
C ILE A 7 -12.20 -9.07 3.03
N GLU A 8 -12.00 -9.20 4.34
CA GLU A 8 -10.82 -8.65 5.03
C GLU A 8 -9.53 -9.35 4.59
N VAL A 9 -9.58 -10.68 4.42
CA VAL A 9 -8.42 -11.46 3.95
C VAL A 9 -8.03 -11.04 2.53
N LYS A 10 -9.01 -11.00 1.61
CA LYS A 10 -8.77 -10.59 0.22
C LYS A 10 -8.34 -9.13 0.11
N SER A 11 -8.92 -8.23 0.92
CA SER A 11 -8.55 -6.81 0.94
C SER A 11 -7.12 -6.61 1.44
N PHE A 12 -6.69 -7.42 2.42
CA PHE A 12 -5.31 -7.39 2.89
C PHE A 12 -4.33 -7.90 1.82
N GLU A 13 -4.61 -9.03 1.18
CA GLU A 13 -3.79 -9.56 0.09
C GLU A 13 -3.69 -8.56 -1.08
N PHE A 14 -4.80 -7.91 -1.43
CA PHE A 14 -4.82 -6.85 -2.43
C PHE A 14 -3.91 -5.68 -2.05
N ALA A 15 -3.98 -5.20 -0.81
CA ALA A 15 -3.12 -4.12 -0.33
C ALA A 15 -1.62 -4.47 -0.40
N VAL A 16 -1.25 -5.71 -0.09
CA VAL A 16 0.13 -6.20 -0.25
C VAL A 16 0.57 -6.19 -1.71
N ARG A 17 -0.30 -6.60 -2.64
CA ARG A 17 -0.01 -6.55 -4.09
C ARG A 17 0.21 -5.13 -4.59
N ILE A 18 -0.58 -4.16 -4.12
CA ILE A 18 -0.43 -2.74 -4.47
C ILE A 18 0.93 -2.19 -4.04
N VAL A 19 1.43 -2.55 -2.84
CA VAL A 19 2.76 -2.15 -2.38
C VAL A 19 3.87 -2.69 -3.30
N ARG A 20 3.74 -3.95 -3.76
CA ARG A 20 4.70 -4.55 -4.69
C ARG A 20 4.65 -3.88 -6.06
N LEU A 21 3.45 -3.63 -6.58
CA LEU A 21 3.25 -2.90 -7.84
C LEU A 21 3.86 -1.51 -7.78
N TYR A 22 3.65 -0.79 -6.68
CA TYR A 22 4.23 0.54 -6.49
C TYR A 22 5.76 0.53 -6.55
N LYS A 23 6.42 -0.43 -5.88
CA LYS A 23 7.87 -0.60 -5.96
C LYS A 23 8.34 -0.84 -7.38
N TYR A 24 7.65 -1.73 -8.10
CA TYR A 24 7.94 -2.02 -9.50
C TYR A 24 7.81 -0.78 -10.40
N LEU A 25 6.74 0.00 -10.23
CA LEU A 25 6.53 1.23 -11.02
C LEU A 25 7.63 2.28 -10.78
N ILE A 26 8.17 2.36 -9.56
CA ILE A 26 9.28 3.27 -9.26
C ILE A 26 10.59 2.75 -9.85
N GLU A 27 10.93 1.49 -9.56
CA GLU A 27 12.23 0.93 -9.89
C GLU A 27 12.38 0.67 -11.39
N SER A 28 11.33 0.20 -12.06
CA SER A 28 11.37 -0.17 -13.48
C SER A 28 10.91 0.95 -14.42
N MET A 29 9.89 1.73 -14.04
CA MET A 29 9.29 2.73 -14.93
C MET A 29 9.66 4.18 -14.55
N ARG A 30 10.26 4.41 -13.38
CA ARG A 30 10.49 5.74 -12.81
C ARG A 30 9.21 6.59 -12.78
N GLU A 31 8.06 5.93 -12.59
CA GLU A 31 6.75 6.57 -12.56
C GLU A 31 6.38 6.93 -11.12
N PHE A 32 6.37 8.23 -10.80
CA PHE A 32 6.24 8.72 -9.42
C PHE A 32 4.84 9.25 -9.10
N VAL A 33 4.16 9.85 -10.09
CA VAL A 33 2.87 10.54 -9.88
C VAL A 33 1.73 9.52 -9.84
N LEU A 34 1.65 8.64 -10.84
CA LEU A 34 0.59 7.65 -10.94
C LEU A 34 0.73 6.55 -9.87
N SER A 35 1.95 6.08 -9.63
CA SER A 35 2.26 5.09 -8.60
C SER A 35 1.76 5.56 -7.22
N LYS A 36 1.91 6.84 -6.89
CA LYS A 36 1.40 7.44 -5.65
C LYS A 36 -0.12 7.40 -5.54
N GLN A 37 -0.84 7.66 -6.64
CA GLN A 37 -2.31 7.60 -6.64
C GLN A 37 -2.80 6.17 -6.47
N VAL A 38 -2.19 5.21 -7.17
CA VAL A 38 -2.47 3.77 -7.07
C VAL A 38 -2.20 3.25 -5.65
N LEU A 39 -1.09 3.67 -5.06
CA LEU A 39 -0.72 3.36 -3.69
C LEU A 39 -1.82 3.87 -2.72
N ARG A 40 -2.16 5.16 -2.77
CA ARG A 40 -3.18 5.76 -1.89
C ARG A 40 -4.56 5.11 -2.01
N SER A 41 -5.04 4.85 -3.22
CA SER A 41 -6.34 4.22 -3.44
C SER A 41 -6.34 2.75 -3.02
N GLY A 42 -5.30 1.99 -3.36
CA GLY A 42 -5.25 0.55 -3.11
C GLY A 42 -5.13 0.15 -1.64
N THR A 43 -4.53 0.99 -0.79
CA THR A 43 -4.48 0.72 0.67
C THR A 43 -5.63 1.26 1.48
N SER A 44 -6.36 2.26 0.99
CA SER A 44 -7.59 2.71 1.65
C SER A 44 -8.61 1.58 1.80
N ILE A 45 -8.57 0.59 0.90
CA ILE A 45 -9.39 -0.62 0.92
C ILE A 45 -8.90 -1.61 1.99
N GLY A 46 -7.58 -1.85 2.08
CA GLY A 46 -6.99 -2.75 3.08
C GLY A 46 -6.97 -2.19 4.50
N ALA A 47 -6.99 -0.86 4.67
CA ALA A 47 -6.97 -0.20 5.97
C ALA A 47 -8.35 -0.21 6.68
N LYS A 48 -9.44 -0.54 6.00
CA LYS A 48 -10.80 -0.57 6.58
C LYS A 48 -11.15 -1.85 7.36
N GLY A 49 -10.19 -2.74 7.63
CA GLY A 49 -10.35 -3.91 8.50
C GLY A 49 -9.59 -3.74 9.82
N ASN A 50 -10.29 -3.72 10.95
CA ASN A 50 -9.84 -3.25 12.27
C ASN A 50 -8.66 -4.00 12.96
N THR A 51 -7.89 -4.88 12.30
CA THR A 51 -7.06 -5.83 13.08
C THR A 51 -5.62 -6.11 12.61
N ARG A 52 -5.11 -5.53 11.51
CA ARG A 52 -3.70 -5.81 11.06
C ARG A 52 -2.92 -4.59 10.52
N ASN A 53 -3.27 -3.37 10.97
CA ASN A 53 -2.90 -2.13 10.30
C ASN A 53 -1.61 -1.41 10.74
N ARG A 54 -0.73 -2.00 11.55
CA ARG A 54 0.45 -1.24 12.04
C ARG A 54 1.69 -1.36 11.16
N ILE A 55 1.82 -2.44 10.37
CA ILE A 55 3.02 -2.70 9.55
C ILE A 55 2.89 -2.07 8.15
N LEU A 56 1.74 -2.23 7.48
CA LEU A 56 1.50 -1.60 6.17
C LEU A 56 1.45 -0.08 6.27
N ALA A 57 0.81 0.49 7.30
CA ALA A 57 0.77 1.94 7.52
C ALA A 57 2.16 2.54 7.78
N LYS A 58 3.02 1.85 8.56
CA LYS A 58 4.40 2.28 8.79
C LYS A 58 5.27 2.16 7.53
N ALA A 59 5.09 1.10 6.75
CA ALA A 59 5.76 0.96 5.45
C ALA A 59 5.36 2.11 4.51
N TYR A 60 4.08 2.52 4.55
CA TYR A 60 3.54 3.66 3.80
C TYR A 60 4.12 5.01 4.20
N GLU A 61 4.15 5.33 5.50
CA GLU A 61 4.78 6.54 6.03
C GLU A 61 6.25 6.62 5.60
N ARG A 62 6.95 5.48 5.67
CA ARG A 62 8.37 5.39 5.31
C ARG A 62 8.60 5.55 3.81
N ILE A 63 7.72 4.97 2.99
CA ILE A 63 7.71 5.13 1.54
C ILE A 63 7.40 6.58 1.14
N ARG A 64 6.45 7.23 1.82
CA ARG A 64 6.11 8.65 1.61
C ARG A 64 7.30 9.57 1.90
N PHE A 65 8.10 9.25 2.91
CA PHE A 65 9.34 9.98 3.22
C PHE A 65 10.43 9.81 2.16
N SER A 66 10.54 8.63 1.54
CA SER A 66 11.50 8.38 0.46
C SER A 66 11.28 9.27 -0.78
N TYR A 67 10.06 9.79 -0.96
CA TYR A 67 9.71 10.68 -2.07
C TYR A 67 10.07 12.15 -1.82
N LEU A 68 10.08 12.63 -0.57
CA LEU A 68 10.48 14.02 -0.30
C LEU A 68 11.94 14.25 -0.69
N GLY A 69 12.79 13.23 -0.62
CA GLY A 69 14.20 13.31 -1.04
C GLY A 69 14.45 13.11 -2.54
N CYS A 70 13.46 12.71 -3.33
CA CYS A 70 13.60 12.51 -4.80
C CYS A 70 13.01 13.65 -5.64
N VAL A 71 12.38 14.65 -5.02
CA VAL A 71 11.79 15.83 -5.69
C VAL A 71 12.52 17.13 -5.27
N GLN A 72 13.62 17.04 -4.52
CA GLN A 72 14.53 18.16 -4.24
C GLN A 72 15.79 18.04 -5.08
#